data_AF-A0A1B0GN96-F1
#
_entry.id   AF-A0A1B0GN96-F1
#
_cell.length_a   1.000
_cell.length_b   1.000
_cell.length_c   1.000
_cell.angle_alpha   90.00
_cell.angle_beta   90.00
_cell.angle_gamma   90.00
#
_symmetry.space_group_name_H-M   'P 1'
#
loop_
_entity.id
_entity.type
_entity.pdbx_description
1 polymer ?
#
loop_
_entity_poly.entity_id
_entity_poly.type
_entity_poly.pdbx_seq_one_letter_code
_entity_poly.pdbx_strand_id
1 'polypeptide(L)'
;MKPVCNSLWCTAGATDVEGCRTQAMPWADGTKCGENQWCQKAQCVHRNRSALKPVDGGWGPWSSYSECSRSCGGGVHAITRECNNPEPTNGGKYCVGERKHYESCNTHNCPVGTPDAREEQCRELDNDNFDIVGIPKNVKWIPKYG
;
A
#
# COMPACT_ATOMS: atom_id res chain seq x y z
N MET A 1 2.23 -30.84 -22.53
CA MET A 1 2.79 -29.50 -22.82
C MET A 1 2.77 -28.69 -21.53
N LYS A 2 3.90 -28.10 -21.12
CA LYS A 2 3.94 -27.21 -19.94
C LYS A 2 3.23 -25.89 -20.28
N PRO A 3 2.38 -25.32 -19.40
CA PRO A 3 1.73 -24.04 -19.68
C PRO A 3 2.79 -22.93 -19.64
N VAL A 4 3.21 -22.47 -20.83
CA VAL A 4 4.41 -21.64 -21.05
C VAL A 4 4.33 -20.28 -20.32
N CYS A 5 3.13 -19.76 -20.02
CA CYS A 5 2.98 -18.45 -19.38
C CYS A 5 2.44 -18.50 -17.95
N ASN A 6 1.91 -19.63 -17.49
CA ASN A 6 1.22 -19.73 -16.20
C ASN A 6 2.18 -20.00 -15.03
N SER A 7 3.37 -20.51 -15.30
CA SER A 7 4.33 -20.87 -14.25
C SER A 7 5.76 -20.68 -14.72
N LEU A 8 6.52 -19.91 -13.95
CA LEU A 8 7.94 -19.69 -14.13
C LEU A 8 8.71 -20.91 -13.63
N TRP A 9 9.50 -21.50 -14.52
CA TRP A 9 10.37 -22.63 -14.22
C TRP A 9 11.83 -22.20 -14.37
N CYS A 10 12.62 -22.36 -13.32
CA CYS A 10 14.04 -22.07 -13.31
C CYS A 10 14.83 -23.36 -13.11
N THR A 11 15.95 -23.52 -13.80
CA THR A 11 16.91 -24.59 -13.54
C THR A 11 18.00 -24.05 -12.61
N ALA A 12 18.22 -24.68 -11.46
CA ALA A 12 19.26 -24.27 -10.51
C ALA A 12 20.61 -24.88 -10.94
N GLY A 13 21.39 -24.15 -11.74
CA GLY A 13 22.74 -24.55 -12.13
C GLY A 13 23.79 -23.89 -11.24
N ALA A 14 24.09 -24.46 -10.08
CA ALA A 14 25.31 -24.12 -9.31
C ALA A 14 25.69 -25.14 -8.23
N THR A 15 24.78 -26.00 -7.75
CA THR A 15 25.09 -27.05 -6.76
C THR A 15 24.17 -28.25 -6.97
N ASP A 16 24.69 -29.34 -7.56
CA ASP A 16 24.30 -30.77 -7.53
C ASP A 16 22.82 -31.21 -7.40
N VAL A 17 21.84 -30.36 -7.71
CA VAL A 17 20.43 -30.78 -7.84
C VAL A 17 19.92 -30.41 -9.22
N GLU A 18 20.11 -31.31 -10.18
CA GLU A 18 19.45 -31.23 -11.49
C GLU A 18 17.93 -31.24 -11.30
N GLY A 19 17.29 -30.09 -11.50
CA GLY A 19 15.85 -29.98 -11.34
C GLY A 19 15.29 -28.64 -11.78
N CYS A 20 14.05 -28.66 -12.26
CA CYS A 20 13.28 -27.44 -12.49
C CYS A 20 12.57 -27.06 -11.18
N ARG A 21 12.71 -25.80 -10.73
CA ARG A 21 11.97 -25.23 -9.60
C ARG A 21 10.97 -24.19 -10.10
N THR A 22 9.85 -24.03 -9.41
CA THR A 22 8.81 -23.02 -9.70
C THR A 22 8.49 -22.22 -8.45
N GLN A 23 8.20 -20.92 -8.62
CA GLN A 23 7.69 -20.07 -7.55
C GLN A 23 6.18 -19.79 -7.67
N ALA A 24 5.45 -20.59 -8.46
CA ALA A 24 4.02 -20.38 -8.77
C ALA A 24 3.69 -19.00 -9.35
N MET A 25 4.69 -18.24 -9.80
CA MET A 25 4.52 -16.97 -10.49
C MET A 25 4.39 -17.20 -12.00
N PRO A 26 3.50 -16.48 -12.71
CA PRO A 26 3.45 -16.53 -14.16
C PRO A 26 4.71 -15.90 -14.79
N TRP A 27 4.92 -16.14 -16.07
CA TRP A 27 5.96 -15.42 -16.81
C TRP A 27 5.54 -13.95 -16.97
N ALA A 28 6.51 -13.04 -16.98
CA ALA A 28 6.24 -11.61 -17.18
C ALA A 28 5.57 -11.35 -18.54
N ASP A 29 4.64 -10.40 -18.57
CA ASP A 29 3.99 -9.98 -19.81
C ASP A 29 5.02 -9.49 -20.83
N GLY A 30 4.83 -9.87 -22.10
CA GLY A 30 5.78 -9.63 -23.19
C GLY A 30 6.83 -10.72 -23.40
N THR A 31 6.97 -11.69 -22.49
CA THR A 31 7.91 -12.82 -22.67
C THR A 31 7.49 -13.69 -23.86
N LYS A 32 8.42 -14.00 -24.78
CA LYS A 32 8.13 -14.82 -25.97
C LYS A 32 7.75 -16.25 -25.55
N CYS A 33 6.58 -16.72 -25.99
CA CYS A 33 6.09 -18.07 -25.70
C CYS A 33 5.86 -18.95 -26.95
N GLY A 34 5.97 -18.36 -28.16
CA GLY A 34 5.78 -19.07 -29.44
C GLY A 34 6.19 -18.22 -30.65
N GLU A 35 5.90 -18.70 -31.85
CA GLU A 35 6.09 -17.93 -33.10
C GLU A 35 5.05 -16.83 -33.19
N ASN A 36 5.49 -15.56 -33.19
CA ASN A 36 4.62 -14.39 -33.13
C ASN A 36 3.62 -14.40 -31.95
N GLN A 37 4.03 -14.93 -30.79
CA GLN A 37 3.24 -14.97 -29.57
C GLN A 37 4.04 -14.54 -28.34
N TRP A 38 3.37 -13.95 -27.35
CA TRP A 38 3.94 -13.58 -26.05
C TRP A 38 3.03 -13.97 -24.89
N CYS A 39 3.56 -13.91 -23.67
CA CYS A 39 2.75 -13.98 -22.46
C CYS A 39 2.01 -12.65 -22.23
N GLN A 40 0.72 -12.73 -21.93
CA GLN A 40 -0.09 -11.61 -21.46
C GLN A 40 -1.12 -12.16 -20.46
N LYS A 41 -1.14 -11.66 -19.22
CA LYS A 41 -2.02 -12.13 -18.15
C LYS A 41 -1.96 -13.66 -17.97
N ALA A 42 -0.75 -14.22 -17.89
CA ALA A 42 -0.48 -15.66 -17.76
C ALA A 42 -0.92 -16.55 -18.96
N GLN A 43 -1.32 -15.96 -20.08
CA GLN A 43 -1.71 -16.68 -21.30
C GLN A 43 -0.75 -16.41 -22.46
N CYS A 44 -0.50 -17.43 -23.30
CA CYS A 44 0.28 -17.25 -24.52
C CYS A 44 -0.66 -16.78 -25.65
N VAL A 45 -0.54 -15.51 -26.04
CA VAL A 45 -1.42 -14.86 -27.02
C VAL A 45 -0.64 -14.39 -28.23
N HIS A 46 -1.31 -14.21 -29.38
CA HIS A 46 -0.69 -13.60 -30.55
C HIS A 46 -0.17 -12.19 -30.27
N ARG A 47 1.00 -11.89 -30.82
CA ARG A 47 1.70 -10.63 -30.64
C ARG A 47 0.91 -9.48 -31.26
N ASN A 48 0.07 -8.84 -30.47
CA ASN A 48 -0.60 -7.61 -30.84
C ASN A 48 0.19 -6.41 -30.31
N ARG A 49 1.02 -5.76 -31.15
CA ARG A 49 1.84 -4.60 -30.75
C ARG A 49 1.02 -3.45 -30.15
N SER A 50 -0.26 -3.35 -30.50
CA SER A 50 -1.18 -2.36 -29.91
C SER A 50 -1.60 -2.71 -28.48
N ALA A 51 -1.56 -3.99 -28.09
CA ALA A 51 -1.93 -4.47 -26.76
C ALA A 51 -0.87 -4.18 -25.68
N LEU A 52 0.34 -3.78 -26.08
CA LEU A 52 1.41 -3.28 -25.18
C LEU A 52 1.56 -1.75 -25.22
N LYS A 53 0.60 -1.01 -25.79
CA LYS A 53 0.65 0.45 -25.73
C LYS A 53 0.60 0.88 -24.26
N PRO A 54 1.52 1.75 -23.81
CA PRO A 54 1.46 2.32 -22.47
C PRO A 54 0.11 3.01 -22.27
N VAL A 55 -0.55 2.70 -21.16
CA VAL A 55 -1.74 3.42 -20.70
C VAL A 55 -1.34 4.12 -19.43
N ASP A 56 -1.29 5.45 -19.49
CA ASP A 56 -1.03 6.27 -18.31
C ASP A 56 -2.23 6.19 -17.35
N GLY A 57 -1.93 6.15 -16.06
CA GLY A 57 -2.94 6.03 -15.02
C GLY A 57 -3.73 7.32 -14.84
N GLY A 58 -5.02 7.18 -14.55
CA GLY A 58 -5.91 8.30 -14.21
C GLY A 58 -6.49 8.14 -12.81
N TRP A 59 -6.70 9.28 -12.14
CA TRP A 59 -7.30 9.28 -10.80
C TRP A 59 -8.76 8.83 -10.87
N GLY A 60 -9.10 7.85 -10.04
CA GLY A 60 -10.47 7.51 -9.70
C GLY A 60 -11.14 8.62 -8.88
N PRO A 61 -12.45 8.47 -8.60
CA PRO A 61 -13.17 9.40 -7.75
C PRO A 61 -12.59 9.40 -6.33
N TRP A 62 -12.75 10.52 -5.63
CA TRP A 62 -12.49 10.58 -4.20
C TRP A 62 -13.49 9.69 -3.44
N SER A 63 -13.00 9.06 -2.37
CA SER A 63 -13.83 8.37 -1.39
C SER A 63 -14.72 9.37 -0.64
N SER A 64 -15.67 8.84 0.13
CA SER A 64 -16.28 9.62 1.20
C SER A 64 -15.23 9.99 2.25
N TYR A 65 -15.51 11.04 3.02
CA TYR A 65 -14.71 11.38 4.19
C TYR A 65 -14.70 10.21 5.18
N SER A 66 -13.53 9.95 5.76
CA SER A 66 -13.42 9.10 6.95
C SER A 66 -14.18 9.73 8.11
N GLU A 67 -14.39 8.92 9.16
CA GLU A 67 -14.81 9.47 10.43
C GLU A 67 -13.77 10.48 10.94
N CYS A 68 -14.25 11.49 11.67
CA CYS A 68 -13.38 12.46 12.30
C CYS A 68 -12.60 11.79 13.42
N SER A 69 -11.29 12.01 13.48
CA SER A 69 -10.42 11.40 14.49
C SER A 69 -10.77 11.78 15.93
N ARG A 70 -11.54 12.86 16.13
CA ARG A 70 -11.99 13.34 17.43
C ARG A 70 -13.41 13.87 17.35
N SER A 71 -14.15 13.79 18.45
CA SER A 71 -15.50 14.34 18.56
C SER A 71 -15.53 15.82 18.93
N CYS A 72 -14.45 16.37 19.50
CA CYS A 72 -14.30 17.77 19.90
C CYS A 72 -12.82 18.19 19.89
N GLY A 73 -12.55 19.48 20.09
CA GLY A 73 -11.20 20.02 20.28
C GLY A 73 -10.33 19.99 19.02
N GLY A 74 -10.95 19.83 17.85
CA GLY A 74 -10.27 19.71 16.56
C GLY A 74 -9.72 18.32 16.31
N GLY A 75 -10.38 17.58 15.42
CA GLY A 75 -9.90 16.35 14.81
C GLY A 75 -9.57 16.53 13.33
N VAL A 76 -9.22 15.42 12.68
CA VAL A 76 -8.95 15.36 11.24
C VAL A 76 -9.75 14.21 10.63
N HIS A 77 -10.33 14.45 9.47
CA HIS A 77 -10.86 13.41 8.58
C HIS A 77 -10.17 13.49 7.22
N ALA A 78 -10.24 12.39 6.46
CA ALA A 78 -9.53 12.29 5.20
C ALA A 78 -10.42 11.70 4.10
N ILE A 79 -10.13 12.10 2.87
CA ILE A 79 -10.62 11.45 1.64
C ILE A 79 -9.43 10.85 0.91
N THR A 80 -9.63 9.70 0.25
CA THR A 80 -8.61 9.01 -0.54
C THR A 80 -9.13 8.72 -1.94
N ARG A 81 -8.23 8.64 -2.91
CA ARG A 81 -8.56 8.18 -4.26
C ARG A 81 -7.47 7.24 -4.75
N GLU A 82 -7.79 6.37 -5.68
CA GLU A 82 -6.83 5.44 -6.26
C GLU A 82 -6.55 5.77 -7.73
N CYS A 83 -5.38 5.39 -8.21
CA CYS A 83 -4.97 5.59 -9.61
C CYS A 83 -5.49 4.43 -10.46
N ASN A 84 -6.80 4.37 -10.64
CA ASN A 84 -7.49 3.22 -11.23
C ASN A 84 -8.49 3.58 -12.35
N ASN A 85 -8.47 4.82 -12.84
CA ASN A 85 -9.40 5.29 -13.86
C ASN A 85 -8.71 6.03 -15.02
N PRO A 86 -7.96 5.33 -15.90
CA PRO A 86 -7.69 3.89 -15.89
C PRO A 86 -6.48 3.52 -14.99
N GLU A 87 -6.30 2.23 -14.71
CA GLU A 87 -5.05 1.74 -14.09
C GLU A 87 -3.87 1.85 -15.08
N PRO A 88 -2.68 2.26 -14.60
CA PRO A 88 -1.50 2.31 -15.44
C PRO A 88 -1.07 0.91 -15.87
N THR A 89 -0.89 0.71 -17.18
CA THR A 89 -0.49 -0.59 -17.74
C THR A 89 0.60 -0.43 -18.80
N ASN A 90 1.30 -1.53 -19.09
CA ASN A 90 2.34 -1.60 -20.13
C ASN A 90 3.44 -0.52 -19.99
N GLY A 91 3.85 -0.22 -18.75
CA GLY A 91 4.85 0.82 -18.48
C GLY A 91 4.32 2.26 -18.59
N GLY A 92 3.00 2.47 -18.61
CA GLY A 92 2.40 3.79 -18.48
C GLY A 92 2.69 4.44 -17.13
N LYS A 93 2.61 5.77 -17.10
CA LYS A 93 2.94 6.59 -15.92
C LYS A 93 1.90 6.43 -14.83
N TYR A 94 2.36 6.42 -13.58
CA TYR A 94 1.47 6.53 -12.43
C TYR A 94 0.86 7.94 -12.34
N CYS A 95 -0.29 8.06 -11.68
CA CYS A 95 -0.99 9.32 -11.50
C CYS A 95 -0.15 10.34 -10.75
N VAL A 96 -0.16 11.58 -11.22
CA VAL A 96 0.51 12.71 -10.56
C VAL A 96 -0.52 13.50 -9.72
N GLY A 97 -0.14 13.85 -8.49
CA GLY A 97 -0.97 14.62 -7.57
C GLY A 97 -1.27 13.89 -6.26
N GLU A 98 -2.19 14.45 -5.48
CA GLU A 98 -2.51 13.95 -4.14
C GLU A 98 -3.37 12.69 -4.19
N ARG A 99 -2.93 11.63 -3.51
CA ARG A 99 -3.73 10.41 -3.30
C ARG A 99 -4.72 10.56 -2.12
N LYS A 100 -4.36 11.41 -1.15
CA LYS A 100 -5.08 11.57 0.10
C LYS A 100 -5.11 13.04 0.47
N HIS A 101 -6.29 13.51 0.88
CA HIS A 101 -6.53 14.88 1.33
C HIS A 101 -7.09 14.85 2.75
N TYR A 102 -6.73 15.84 3.56
CA TYR A 102 -7.06 15.91 4.99
C TYR A 102 -7.70 17.24 5.32
N GLU A 103 -8.74 17.21 6.15
CA GLU A 103 -9.45 18.41 6.60
C GLU A 103 -9.67 18.38 8.11
N SER A 104 -9.77 19.56 8.72
CA SER A 104 -10.11 19.68 10.14
C SER A 104 -11.61 19.50 10.34
N CYS A 105 -11.98 18.75 11.37
CA CYS A 105 -13.37 18.49 11.74
C CYS A 105 -13.55 18.62 13.26
N ASN A 106 -14.78 18.80 13.73
CA ASN A 106 -15.11 18.88 15.16
C ASN A 106 -14.26 19.89 15.95
N THR A 107 -14.12 21.10 15.42
CA THR A 107 -13.28 22.18 15.96
C THR A 107 -13.91 22.93 17.15
N HIS A 108 -15.10 22.53 17.58
CA HIS A 108 -15.73 23.09 18.78
C HIS A 108 -14.97 22.65 20.04
N ASN A 109 -14.99 23.48 21.08
CA ASN A 109 -14.32 23.19 22.33
C ASN A 109 -14.86 21.90 22.97
N CYS A 110 -13.97 21.13 23.60
CA CYS A 110 -14.38 19.98 24.38
C CYS A 110 -15.09 20.40 25.68
N PRO A 111 -15.94 19.52 26.25
CA PRO A 111 -16.51 19.72 27.58
C PRO A 111 -15.44 20.01 28.64
N VAL A 112 -15.81 20.79 29.65
CA VAL A 112 -14.91 21.06 30.78
C VAL A 112 -14.60 19.76 31.51
N GLY A 113 -13.32 19.52 31.77
CA GLY A 113 -12.84 18.29 32.41
C GLY A 113 -12.51 17.16 31.43
N THR A 114 -12.73 17.33 30.12
CA THR A 114 -12.15 16.42 29.12
C THR A 114 -10.62 16.53 29.16
N PRO A 115 -9.89 15.41 29.31
CA PRO A 115 -8.43 15.44 29.31
C PRO A 115 -7.87 15.97 27.97
N ASP A 116 -6.67 16.53 28.02
CA ASP A 116 -5.98 16.93 26.80
C ASP A 116 -5.63 15.70 25.94
N ALA A 117 -5.75 15.83 24.62
CA ALA A 117 -5.56 14.72 23.69
C ALA A 117 -4.18 14.09 23.80
N ARG A 118 -3.13 14.91 23.96
CA ARG A 118 -1.76 14.41 24.10
C ARG A 118 -1.59 13.74 25.45
N GLU A 119 -2.26 14.25 26.48
CA GLU A 119 -2.22 13.63 27.79
C GLU A 119 -2.86 12.23 27.77
N GLU A 120 -4.00 12.06 27.10
CA GLU A 120 -4.62 10.74 26.90
C GLU A 120 -3.67 9.78 26.17
N GLN A 121 -3.08 10.21 25.06
CA GLN A 121 -2.12 9.40 24.29
C GLN A 121 -0.88 9.00 25.10
N CYS A 122 -0.37 9.90 25.96
CA CYS A 122 0.73 9.55 26.85
C CYS A 122 0.30 8.54 27.93
N ARG A 123 -0.88 8.72 28.52
CA ARG A 123 -1.41 7.82 29.56
C ARG A 123 -1.63 6.39 29.06
N GLU A 124 -1.89 6.19 27.76
CA GLU A 124 -1.98 4.85 27.16
C GLU A 124 -0.66 4.05 27.27
N LEU A 125 0.47 4.73 27.49
CA LEU A 125 1.80 4.14 27.62
C LEU A 125 2.24 4.06 29.09
N ASP A 126 1.41 4.48 30.04
CA ASP A 126 1.73 4.42 31.45
C ASP A 126 2.02 2.97 31.88
N ASN A 127 3.00 2.82 32.76
CA ASN A 127 3.54 1.54 33.22
C ASN A 127 4.33 0.73 32.16
N ASP A 128 4.66 1.33 31.01
CA ASP A 128 5.64 0.81 30.07
C ASP A 128 6.88 1.71 30.04
N ASN A 129 8.04 1.16 30.42
CA ASN A 129 9.32 1.86 30.34
C ASN A 129 10.07 1.59 29.03
N PHE A 130 9.48 0.83 28.10
CA PHE A 130 10.09 0.39 26.85
C PHE A 130 11.45 -0.29 27.03
N ASP A 131 11.64 -0.97 28.18
CA ASP A 131 12.89 -1.60 28.60
C ASP A 131 14.11 -0.65 28.59
N ILE A 132 13.89 0.64 28.85
CA ILE A 132 14.96 1.62 28.99
C ILE A 132 15.76 1.35 30.27
N VAL A 133 17.07 1.17 30.12
CA VAL A 133 17.99 0.86 31.22
C VAL A 133 17.99 1.98 32.25
N GLY A 134 17.79 1.62 33.53
CA GLY A 134 17.79 2.55 34.66
C GLY A 134 16.45 3.25 34.92
N ILE A 135 15.39 2.91 34.17
CA ILE A 135 14.05 3.44 34.37
C ILE A 135 13.12 2.33 34.90
N PRO A 136 12.38 2.54 35.99
CA PRO A 136 11.46 1.53 36.52
C PRO A 136 10.23 1.36 35.63
N LYS A 137 9.53 0.23 35.71
CA LYS A 137 8.35 -0.01 34.83
C LYS A 137 7.16 0.88 35.15
N ASN A 138 6.96 1.30 36.41
CA ASN A 138 5.84 2.13 36.84
C ASN A 138 5.99 3.62 36.49
N VAL A 139 6.44 3.91 35.26
CA VAL A 139 6.57 5.28 34.76
C VAL A 139 5.21 5.84 34.38
N LYS A 140 5.13 7.18 34.48
CA LYS A 140 4.04 7.96 33.93
C LYS A 140 4.58 8.80 32.78
N TRP A 141 3.94 8.73 31.62
CA TRP A 141 4.30 9.56 30.47
C TRP A 141 3.51 10.86 30.49
N ILE A 142 4.21 11.96 30.22
CA ILE A 142 3.60 13.29 30.16
C ILE A 142 3.90 13.94 28.80
N PRO A 143 2.96 14.72 28.25
CA PRO A 143 3.20 15.44 27.00
C PRO A 143 4.40 16.37 27.14
N LYS A 144 5.35 16.29 26.20
CA LYS A 144 6.47 17.24 26.15
C LYS A 144 6.00 18.67 25.84
N TYR A 145 4.95 18.79 25.04
CA TYR A 145 4.38 20.07 24.61
C TYR A 145 2.88 20.06 24.85
N GLY A 146 2.36 21.15 25.43
CA GLY A 146 0.94 21.45 25.62
C GLY A 146 0.66 22.89 25.21
#